data_AF-A0A1I5PEQ7-F1
#
_entry.id   AF-A0A1I5PEQ7-F1
#
_cell.length_a   1.000
_cell.length_b   1.000
_cell.length_c   1.000
_cell.angle_alpha   90.00
_cell.angle_beta   90.00
_cell.angle_gamma   90.00
#
_symmetry.space_group_name_H-M   'P 1'
#
loop_
_entity.id
_entity.type
_entity.pdbx_description
1 polymer ?
#
loop_
_entity_poly.entity_id
_entity_poly.type
_entity_poly.pdbx_seq_one_letter_code
_entity_poly.pdbx_strand_id
1 'polypeptide(L)'
;MIATGDAPDHALPVRAIVERFDALFPDRAELSDRTGWELPVIGTIDVYRNSPATYSFAPVAAVIEEAAMYFGDISITSTGPYGLAERCPLLVLRSPRP
;
A
#
# COMPACT_ATOMS: atom_id res chain seq x y z
N MET A 1 -7.93 0.22 11.06
CA MET A 1 -8.98 0.37 10.03
C MET A 1 -8.28 0.49 8.69
N ILE A 2 -8.53 -0.42 7.74
CA ILE A 2 -7.81 -0.46 6.45
C ILE A 2 -8.46 0.55 5.52
N ALA A 3 -7.66 1.47 4.97
CA ALA A 3 -8.10 2.46 3.99
C ALA A 3 -8.12 1.85 2.58
N THR A 4 -8.83 0.75 2.38
CA THR A 4 -9.07 0.20 1.04
C THR A 4 -10.52 0.48 0.68
N GLY A 5 -10.78 0.96 -0.54
CA GLY A 5 -12.13 1.00 -1.08
C GLY A 5 -12.72 -0.41 -1.17
N ASP A 6 -14.04 -0.51 -1.08
CA ASP A 6 -14.75 -1.75 -1.41
C ASP A 6 -14.71 -2.02 -2.92
N ALA A 7 -15.04 -3.25 -3.30
CA ALA A 7 -15.07 -3.77 -4.67
C ALA A 7 -15.73 -2.79 -5.68
N PRO A 8 -15.28 -2.77 -6.96
CA PRO A 8 -14.39 -3.75 -7.59
C PRO A 8 -12.90 -3.43 -7.56
N ASP A 9 -12.49 -2.19 -7.28
CA ASP A 9 -11.13 -1.75 -7.66
C ASP A 9 -10.12 -1.70 -6.51
N HIS A 10 -10.55 -1.98 -5.27
CA HIS A 10 -9.73 -1.83 -4.06
C HIS A 10 -8.95 -0.50 -4.06
N ALA A 11 -9.62 0.54 -4.55
CA ALA A 11 -9.01 1.78 -4.94
C ALA A 11 -8.96 2.74 -3.76
N LEU A 12 -7.85 3.44 -3.63
CA LEU A 12 -7.62 4.48 -2.64
C LEU A 12 -7.16 5.75 -3.36
N PRO A 13 -8.01 6.79 -3.44
CA PRO A 13 -7.56 8.10 -3.86
C PRO A 13 -6.40 8.55 -2.97
N VAL A 14 -5.27 8.95 -3.55
CA VAL A 14 -4.06 9.27 -2.78
C VAL A 14 -4.30 10.43 -1.80
N ARG A 15 -5.15 11.40 -2.16
CA ARG A 15 -5.57 12.47 -1.23
C ARG A 15 -6.24 11.96 0.05
N ALA A 16 -6.94 10.82 -0.01
CA ALA A 16 -7.60 10.25 1.16
C ALA A 16 -6.61 9.68 2.19
N ILE A 17 -5.35 9.47 1.79
CA ILE A 17 -4.28 9.05 2.70
C ILE A 17 -3.96 10.16 3.69
N VAL A 18 -3.75 11.40 3.21
CA VAL A 18 -3.46 12.54 4.10
C VAL A 18 -4.68 12.91 4.95
N GLU A 19 -5.89 12.83 4.40
CA GLU A 19 -7.13 13.05 5.16
C GLU A 19 -7.26 12.07 6.34
N ARG A 20 -6.98 10.79 6.11
CA ARG A 20 -6.99 9.77 7.16
C ARG A 20 -5.83 9.91 8.13
N PHE A 21 -4.66 10.29 7.64
CA PHE A 21 -3.51 10.57 8.50
C PHE A 21 -3.84 11.71 9.47
N ASP A 22 -4.35 12.84 8.98
CA ASP A 22 -4.73 13.99 9.80
C ASP A 22 -5.86 13.63 10.79
N ALA A 23 -6.79 12.75 10.42
CA ALA A 23 -7.85 12.28 11.32
C ALA A 23 -7.33 11.33 12.43
N LEU A 24 -6.31 10.51 12.15
CA LEU A 24 -5.72 9.57 13.11
C LEU A 24 -4.68 10.25 14.01
N PHE A 25 -3.98 11.26 13.50
CA PHE A 25 -2.90 11.97 14.16
C PHE A 25 -3.12 13.49 14.05
N PRO A 26 -4.12 14.03 14.77
CA PRO A 26 -4.49 15.44 14.66
C PRO A 26 -3.39 16.38 15.19
N ASP A 27 -2.54 15.90 16.10
CA ASP A 27 -1.38 16.63 16.62
C ASP A 27 -0.07 15.99 16.13
N ARG A 28 0.58 16.68 15.19
CA ARG A 28 1.85 16.24 14.61
C ARG A 28 3.04 16.45 15.56
N ALA A 29 2.95 17.38 16.50
CA ALA A 29 3.98 17.56 17.52
C ALA A 29 3.92 16.40 18.52
N GLU A 30 2.71 16.01 18.97
CA GLU A 30 2.53 14.80 19.79
C GLU A 30 3.05 13.56 19.06
N LEU A 31 2.76 13.41 17.76
CA LEU A 31 3.27 12.29 16.96
C LEU A 31 4.80 12.28 16.89
N SER A 32 5.41 13.45 16.67
CA SER A 32 6.86 13.64 16.68
C SER A 32 7.46 13.21 18.02
N ASP A 33 6.92 13.68 19.14
CA ASP A 33 7.40 13.36 20.49
C ASP A 33 7.28 11.86 20.81
N ARG A 34 6.20 11.23 20.36
CA ARG A 34 5.95 9.80 20.61
C ARG A 34 6.78 8.86 19.76
N THR A 35 7.13 9.26 18.53
CA THR A 35 7.81 8.40 17.56
C THR A 35 9.29 8.73 17.38
N GLY A 36 9.71 9.94 17.79
CA GLY A 36 11.01 10.50 17.50
C GLY A 36 11.20 10.94 16.05
N TRP A 37 10.15 10.94 15.23
CA TRP A 37 10.24 11.40 13.84
C TRP A 37 10.23 12.92 13.77
N GLU A 38 11.16 13.49 13.00
CA GLU A 38 11.21 14.94 12.82
C GLU A 38 9.96 15.46 12.10
N LEU A 39 9.46 16.63 12.51
CA LEU A 39 8.30 17.28 11.90
C LEU A 39 8.39 17.42 10.37
N PRO A 40 9.54 17.75 9.74
CA PRO A 40 9.64 17.79 8.28
C PRO A 40 9.42 16.42 7.62
N VAL A 41 9.84 15.33 8.26
CA VAL A 41 9.62 13.95 7.78
C VAL A 41 8.14 13.61 7.85
N ILE A 42 7.48 13.90 8.98
CA ILE A 42 6.02 13.75 9.11
C ILE A 42 5.30 14.59 8.04
N GLY A 43 5.75 15.82 7.82
CA GLY A 43 5.20 16.75 6.83
C GLY A 43 5.27 16.30 5.37
N THR A 44 6.11 15.31 5.03
CA THR A 44 6.17 14.77 3.66
C THR A 44 4.82 14.20 3.19
N ILE A 45 3.95 13.78 4.12
CA ILE A 45 2.61 13.27 3.81
C ILE A 45 1.74 14.31 3.08
N ASP A 46 2.01 15.60 3.26
CA ASP A 46 1.24 16.68 2.64
C ASP A 46 1.39 16.71 1.10
N VAL A 47 2.41 16.05 0.55
CA VAL A 47 2.57 15.87 -0.91
C VAL A 47 1.34 15.22 -1.54
N TYR A 48 0.61 14.41 -0.77
CA TYR A 48 -0.59 13.71 -1.25
C TYR A 48 -1.83 14.58 -1.35
N ARG A 49 -1.86 15.77 -0.73
CA ARG A 49 -3.06 16.63 -0.64
C ARG A 49 -3.66 16.98 -2.00
N ASN A 50 -2.81 17.20 -3.00
CA ASN A 50 -3.21 17.59 -4.35
C ASN A 50 -2.96 16.50 -5.38
N SER A 51 -2.66 15.26 -4.95
CA SER A 51 -2.36 14.17 -5.87
C SER A 51 -3.63 13.75 -6.63
N PRO A 52 -3.59 13.71 -7.97
CA PRO A 52 -4.69 13.17 -8.77
C PRO A 52 -4.67 11.64 -8.84
N ALA A 53 -3.64 11.00 -8.26
CA ALA A 53 -3.45 9.55 -8.37
C ALA A 53 -4.45 8.76 -7.51
N THR A 54 -4.73 7.56 -7.97
CA THR A 54 -5.46 6.52 -7.24
C THR A 54 -4.60 5.28 -7.20
N TYR A 55 -4.35 4.76 -6.01
CA TYR A 55 -3.66 3.48 -5.84
C TYR A 55 -4.70 2.36 -5.79
N SER A 56 -4.40 1.21 -6.40
CA SER A 56 -5.23 0.01 -6.32
C SER A 56 -4.44 -1.07 -5.61
N PHE A 57 -5.08 -1.75 -4.65
CA PHE A 57 -4.48 -2.81 -3.86
C PHE A 57 -5.32 -4.08 -3.98
N ALA A 58 -5.24 -4.73 -5.14
CA ALA A 58 -5.96 -5.97 -5.40
C ALA A 58 -5.57 -7.08 -4.40
N PRO A 59 -6.54 -7.89 -3.91
CA PRO A 59 -6.27 -9.05 -3.08
C PRO A 59 -5.32 -10.00 -3.78
N VAL A 60 -4.34 -10.52 -3.05
CA VAL A 60 -3.35 -11.48 -3.56
C VAL A 60 -4.02 -12.66 -4.27
N ALA A 61 -5.15 -13.15 -3.74
CA ALA A 61 -5.90 -14.25 -4.36
C ALA A 61 -6.41 -13.90 -5.77
N ALA A 62 -6.96 -12.69 -5.96
CA ALA A 62 -7.45 -12.24 -7.26
C ALA A 62 -6.30 -12.10 -8.27
N VAL A 63 -5.17 -11.53 -7.83
CA VAL A 63 -3.97 -11.39 -8.66
C VAL A 63 -3.41 -12.76 -9.08
N ILE A 64 -3.41 -13.75 -8.18
CA ILE A 64 -2.97 -15.13 -8.49
C ILE A 64 -3.92 -15.80 -9.48
N GLU A 65 -5.23 -15.64 -9.30
CA GLU A 65 -6.24 -16.22 -10.18
C GLU A 65 -6.11 -15.70 -11.61
N GLU A 66 -5.96 -14.39 -11.77
CA GLU A 66 -5.70 -13.76 -13.08
C GLU A 66 -4.37 -14.25 -13.68
N ALA A 67 -3.30 -14.28 -12.89
CA ALA A 67 -2.00 -14.75 -13.34
C ALA A 67 -2.02 -16.22 -13.80
N ALA A 68 -2.82 -17.08 -13.16
CA ALA A 68 -2.91 -18.51 -13.46
C ALA A 68 -3.44 -18.81 -14.87
N MET A 69 -4.17 -17.86 -15.46
CA MET A 69 -4.62 -17.94 -16.85
C MET A 69 -3.45 -17.88 -17.84
N TYR A 70 -2.35 -17.22 -17.47
CA TYR A 70 -1.21 -16.95 -18.37
C TYR A 70 0.09 -17.62 -17.95
N PHE A 71 0.20 -18.12 -16.71
CA PHE A 71 1.42 -18.72 -16.18
C PHE A 71 1.14 -20.08 -15.53
N GLY A 72 2.11 -20.99 -15.64
CA GLY A 72 2.04 -22.35 -15.11
C GLY A 72 2.60 -22.50 -13.70
N ASP A 73 3.44 -21.56 -13.26
CA ASP A 73 4.04 -21.55 -11.92
C ASP A 73 3.98 -20.12 -11.36
N ILE A 74 3.25 -19.97 -10.25
CA ILE A 74 2.95 -18.70 -9.60
C ILE A 74 3.21 -18.85 -8.12
N SER A 75 3.95 -17.89 -7.56
CA SER A 75 4.24 -17.87 -6.12
C SER A 75 4.30 -16.44 -5.59
N ILE A 76 4.06 -16.31 -4.30
CA ILE A 76 4.24 -15.06 -3.55
C ILE A 76 5.44 -15.24 -2.62
N THR A 77 6.34 -14.26 -2.58
CA THR A 77 7.49 -14.28 -1.67
C THR A 77 7.64 -12.97 -0.91
N SER A 78 8.16 -13.04 0.32
CA SER A 78 8.57 -11.85 1.08
C SER A 78 9.82 -11.22 0.49
N THR A 79 9.96 -9.90 0.64
CA THR A 79 11.03 -9.07 0.05
C THR A 79 12.29 -8.92 0.90
N GLY A 80 12.46 -9.72 1.96
CA GLY A 80 13.67 -9.75 2.76
C GLY A 80 13.43 -9.38 4.23
N PRO A 81 14.45 -8.91 4.96
CA PRO A 81 14.37 -8.78 6.43
C PRO A 81 13.95 -7.40 6.94
N TYR A 82 13.51 -6.46 6.10
CA TYR A 82 13.12 -5.13 6.57
C TYR A 82 11.73 -5.17 7.24
N GLY A 83 11.48 -4.29 8.21
CA GLY A 83 10.31 -4.35 9.10
C GLY A 83 8.92 -4.25 8.45
N LEU A 84 8.84 -4.11 7.13
CA LEU A 84 7.59 -4.11 6.36
C LEU A 84 7.61 -5.11 5.17
N ALA A 85 8.61 -5.99 5.09
CA ALA A 85 8.75 -6.94 3.98
C ALA A 85 7.53 -7.85 3.83
N GLU A 86 6.95 -8.29 4.95
CA GLU A 86 5.71 -9.09 5.00
C GLU A 86 4.50 -8.37 4.36
N ARG A 87 4.53 -7.03 4.30
CA ARG A 87 3.45 -6.20 3.75
C ARG A 87 3.67 -5.82 2.30
N CYS A 88 4.83 -6.14 1.74
CA CYS A 88 5.20 -5.87 0.36
C CYS A 88 5.63 -7.17 -0.34
N PRO A 89 4.70 -8.11 -0.56
CA PRO A 89 4.99 -9.35 -1.25
C PRO A 89 5.42 -9.11 -2.71
N LEU A 90 6.31 -9.95 -3.22
CA LEU A 90 6.56 -10.08 -4.66
C LEU A 90 5.73 -11.21 -5.24
N LEU A 91 5.07 -10.91 -6.35
CA LEU A 91 4.50 -11.91 -7.24
C LEU A 91 5.59 -12.43 -8.17
N VAL A 92 5.77 -13.75 -8.20
CA VAL A 92 6.72 -14.41 -9.09
C VAL A 92 5.95 -15.24 -10.10
N LEU A 93 6.15 -14.92 -11.37
CA LEU A 93 5.48 -15.55 -12.51
C LEU A 93 6.50 -16.34 -13.32
N ARG A 94 6.24 -17.62 -13.54
CA ARG A 94 7.10 -18.54 -14.30
C ARG A 94 6.25 -19.40 -15.24
N SER A 95 6.91 -20.01 -16.22
CA SER A 95 6.28 -20.93 -17.20
C SER A 95 5.11 -20.27 -17.95
N PRO A 96 5.38 -19.29 -18.84
CA PRO A 96 4.33 -18.66 -19.64
C PRO A 96 3.52 -19.69 -20.43
N ARG A 97 2.19 -19.52 -20.44
CA ARG A 97 1.27 -20.31 -21.26
C ARG A 97 1.14 -19.67 -22.65
N PRO A 98 1.03 -20.49 -23.71
CA PRO A 98 0.83 -20.00 -25.08
C PRO A 98 -0.54 -19.35 -25.28
#